data_AF-A0A433RVG4-F1
#
_entry.id   AF-A0A433RVG4-F1
#
_cell.length_a   1.000
_cell.length_b   1.000
_cell.length_c   1.000
_cell.angle_alpha   90.00
_cell.angle_beta   90.00
_cell.angle_gamma   90.00
#
_symmetry.space_group_name_H-M   'P 1'
#
loop_
_entity.id
_entity.type
_entity.pdbx_description
1 polymer ?
#
loop_
_entity_poly.entity_id
_entity_poly.type
_entity_poly.pdbx_seq_one_letter_code
_entity_poly.pdbx_strand_id
1 'polypeptide(L)'
;MKQYFYTHPNTIVETPEIFVKNEATQNVGTVQRMYGNGVSRFFDRMMDYKYFVKYEAHIQDYDRAMCRKISRKGRVFYRAEIEGEKPFEIGYIGWRDLIPDLQITNGDTTMILHKEHEGWSNFEWQDTDYARWQAIFNEETNHFDIELQIETIAPIQNPAFYIAIAQTTLFIGG
;
A
#
# COMPACT_ATOMS: atom_id res chain seq x y z
N MET A 1 6.37 17.40 -7.53
CA MET A 1 5.27 16.60 -6.94
C MET A 1 4.42 15.97 -8.05
N LYS A 2 4.00 14.72 -7.87
CA LYS A 2 2.96 14.02 -8.65
C LYS A 2 1.83 13.63 -7.69
N GLN A 3 0.58 13.77 -8.10
CA GLN A 3 -0.58 13.34 -7.29
C GLN A 3 -1.45 12.29 -7.99
N TYR A 4 -1.98 11.37 -7.19
CA TYR A 4 -2.85 10.30 -7.63
C TYR A 4 -4.06 10.14 -6.71
N PHE A 5 -5.21 9.85 -7.30
CA PHE A 5 -6.49 9.75 -6.60
C PHE A 5 -7.22 8.47 -6.97
N TYR A 6 -7.89 7.85 -6.01
CA TYR A 6 -8.76 6.71 -6.27
C TYR A 6 -9.76 6.51 -5.15
N THR A 7 -10.80 5.74 -5.42
CA THR A 7 -11.87 5.46 -4.45
C THR A 7 -11.92 3.97 -4.19
N HIS A 8 -11.76 3.55 -2.94
CA HIS A 8 -11.82 2.14 -2.54
C HIS A 8 -13.12 1.89 -1.77
N PRO A 9 -13.93 0.88 -2.13
CA PRO A 9 -15.13 0.58 -1.37
C PRO A 9 -14.79 0.09 0.03
N ASN A 10 -15.64 0.37 1.02
CA ASN A 10 -15.47 -0.14 2.39
C ASN A 10 -15.88 -1.61 2.47
N THR A 11 -15.14 -2.47 1.77
CA THR A 11 -15.32 -3.91 1.78
C THR A 11 -13.97 -4.60 1.60
N ILE A 12 -13.77 -5.66 2.38
CA ILE A 12 -12.62 -6.57 2.26
C ILE A 12 -12.99 -7.88 1.54
N VAL A 13 -14.28 -8.08 1.27
CA VAL A 13 -14.86 -9.29 0.67
C VAL A 13 -14.75 -9.27 -0.85
N GLU A 14 -15.03 -8.09 -1.41
CA GLU A 14 -14.90 -7.82 -2.83
C GLU A 14 -13.49 -7.33 -3.13
N THR A 15 -12.99 -7.71 -4.29
CA THR A 15 -11.67 -7.28 -4.76
C THR A 15 -11.81 -6.64 -6.13
N PRO A 16 -12.57 -5.54 -6.23
CA PRO A 16 -12.72 -4.85 -7.49
C PRO A 16 -11.38 -4.34 -7.97
N GLU A 17 -11.23 -4.28 -9.29
CA GLU A 17 -10.18 -3.48 -9.87
C GLU A 17 -10.57 -2.00 -9.72
N ILE A 18 -9.71 -1.22 -9.08
CA ILE A 18 -9.96 0.19 -8.78
C ILE A 18 -9.10 1.04 -9.71
N PHE A 19 -9.71 1.97 -10.43
CA PHE A 19 -9.00 2.89 -11.30
C PHE A 19 -8.28 3.97 -10.49
N VAL A 20 -7.01 4.20 -10.83
CA VAL A 20 -6.19 5.29 -10.29
C VAL A 20 -6.18 6.44 -11.28
N LYS A 21 -6.47 7.65 -10.78
CA LYS A 21 -6.52 8.89 -11.55
C LYS A 21 -5.32 9.76 -11.25
N ASN A 22 -4.88 10.53 -12.24
CA ASN A 22 -3.90 11.61 -12.06
C ASN A 22 -4.60 12.96 -11.73
N GLU A 23 -3.81 14.02 -11.59
CA GLU A 23 -4.28 15.41 -11.38
C GLU A 23 -5.22 15.92 -12.47
N ALA A 24 -5.05 15.44 -13.71
CA ALA A 24 -5.94 15.76 -14.83
C ALA A 24 -7.25 14.94 -14.81
N THR A 25 -7.51 14.20 -13.73
CA THR A 25 -8.66 13.29 -13.55
C THR A 25 -8.74 12.14 -14.56
N GLN A 26 -7.65 11.88 -15.28
CA GLN A 26 -7.56 10.79 -16.26
C GLN A 26 -7.22 9.49 -15.54
N ASN A 27 -7.85 8.40 -15.94
CA ASN A 27 -7.48 7.06 -15.48
C ASN A 27 -6.10 6.71 -16.05
N VAL A 28 -5.11 6.53 -15.16
CA VAL A 28 -3.72 6.24 -15.51
C VAL A 28 -3.28 4.86 -15.04
N GLY A 29 -4.17 4.08 -14.44
CA GLY A 29 -3.79 2.77 -13.94
C GLY A 29 -4.84 2.12 -13.06
N THR A 30 -4.46 1.03 -12.42
CA THR A 30 -5.34 0.25 -11.55
C THR A 30 -4.62 -0.23 -10.29
N VAL A 31 -5.41 -0.47 -9.25
CA VAL A 31 -5.00 -1.16 -8.04
C VAL A 31 -6.05 -2.21 -7.69
N GLN A 32 -5.59 -3.40 -7.30
CA GLN A 32 -6.48 -4.51 -6.96
C GLN A 32 -5.88 -5.38 -5.85
N ARG A 33 -6.75 -5.83 -4.95
CA ARG A 33 -6.42 -6.92 -4.02
C ARG A 33 -6.45 -8.25 -4.75
N MET A 34 -5.37 -9.01 -4.66
CA MET A 34 -5.21 -10.30 -5.34
C MET A 34 -5.26 -11.46 -4.34
N TYR A 35 -5.94 -12.55 -4.73
CA TYR A 35 -5.83 -13.85 -4.04
C TYR A 35 -4.97 -14.79 -4.88
N GLY A 36 -4.07 -15.54 -4.23
CA GLY A 36 -3.16 -16.45 -4.93
C GLY A 36 -3.89 -17.59 -5.66
N ASN A 37 -5.06 -18.02 -5.16
CA ASN A 37 -5.93 -19.04 -5.75
C ASN A 37 -7.32 -19.09 -5.07
N GLY A 38 -8.30 -19.76 -5.67
CA GLY A 38 -9.65 -19.90 -5.12
C GLY A 38 -9.70 -20.56 -3.73
N VAL A 39 -8.74 -21.45 -3.45
CA VAL A 39 -8.58 -22.10 -2.13
C VAL A 39 -8.12 -21.09 -1.07
N SER A 40 -7.16 -20.22 -1.40
CA SER A 40 -6.74 -19.13 -0.48
C SER A 40 -7.89 -18.18 -0.17
N ARG A 41 -8.78 -17.87 -1.14
CA ARG A 41 -9.97 -17.04 -0.91
C ARG A 41 -10.96 -17.70 0.06
N PHE A 42 -11.12 -19.02 -0.02
CA PHE A 42 -11.98 -19.78 0.90
C PHE A 42 -11.41 -19.81 2.33
N PHE A 43 -10.11 -20.06 2.48
CA PHE A 43 -9.46 -20.01 3.81
C PHE A 43 -9.41 -18.60 4.38
N ASP A 44 -9.16 -17.58 3.56
CA ASP A 44 -9.18 -16.18 4.01
C ASP A 44 -10.59 -15.79 4.47
N ARG A 45 -11.65 -16.24 3.79
CA ARG A 45 -13.04 -16.07 4.24
C ARG A 45 -13.33 -16.71 5.61
N MET A 46 -12.71 -17.85 5.92
CA MET A 46 -12.84 -18.48 7.24
C MET A 46 -12.00 -17.78 8.33
N MET A 47 -11.10 -16.87 7.95
CA MET A 47 -10.18 -16.16 8.85
C MET A 47 -10.27 -14.64 8.64
N ASP A 48 -11.48 -14.12 8.46
CA ASP A 48 -11.82 -12.68 8.38
C ASP A 48 -11.11 -11.87 7.28
N TYR A 49 -10.61 -12.51 6.24
CA TYR A 49 -9.90 -11.89 5.12
C TYR A 49 -8.62 -11.13 5.49
N LYS A 50 -7.91 -11.55 6.54
CA LYS A 50 -6.75 -10.81 7.07
C LYS A 50 -5.40 -11.52 6.87
N TYR A 51 -5.41 -12.75 6.38
CA TYR A 51 -4.22 -13.60 6.37
C TYR A 51 -3.52 -13.64 5.01
N PHE A 52 -4.27 -13.49 3.91
CA PHE A 52 -3.74 -13.52 2.55
C PHE A 52 -3.92 -12.17 1.84
N VAL A 53 -3.32 -11.11 2.40
CA VAL A 53 -3.35 -9.77 1.81
C VAL A 53 -2.21 -9.63 0.80
N LYS A 54 -2.57 -9.51 -0.48
CA LYS A 54 -1.67 -9.06 -1.56
C LYS A 54 -2.39 -7.96 -2.33
N TYR A 55 -1.73 -6.83 -2.52
CA TYR A 55 -2.15 -5.82 -3.48
C TYR A 55 -1.18 -5.74 -4.65
N GLU A 56 -1.74 -5.35 -5.77
CA GLU A 56 -1.11 -5.25 -7.07
C GLU A 56 -1.54 -3.91 -7.65
N ALA A 57 -0.58 -3.09 -8.07
CA ALA A 57 -0.82 -1.79 -8.66
C ALA A 57 -0.07 -1.68 -9.97
N HIS A 58 -0.70 -1.03 -10.94
CA HIS A 58 -0.14 -0.76 -12.25
C HIS A 58 -0.48 0.67 -12.63
N ILE A 59 0.53 1.49 -12.90
CA ILE A 59 0.37 2.87 -13.33
C ILE A 59 1.09 3.01 -14.67
N GLN A 60 0.43 3.66 -15.62
CA GLN A 60 0.93 3.90 -16.96
C GLN A 60 2.35 4.48 -16.91
N ASP A 61 3.20 3.99 -17.80
CA ASP A 61 4.62 4.36 -17.93
C ASP A 61 5.54 3.90 -16.78
N TYR A 62 5.02 3.10 -15.84
CA TYR A 62 5.81 2.49 -14.77
C TYR A 62 5.65 0.97 -14.74
N ASP A 63 6.69 0.31 -14.27
CA ASP A 63 6.65 -1.12 -14.01
C ASP A 63 5.61 -1.45 -12.95
N ARG A 64 5.03 -2.65 -13.09
CA ARG A 64 4.04 -3.15 -12.14
C ARG A 64 4.67 -3.33 -10.77
N ALA A 65 3.92 -2.96 -9.73
CA ALA A 65 4.35 -3.17 -8.36
C ALA A 65 3.33 -4.00 -7.58
N MET A 66 3.82 -4.82 -6.66
CA MET A 66 2.98 -5.59 -5.76
C MET A 66 3.53 -5.55 -4.34
N CYS A 67 2.65 -5.72 -3.37
CA CYS A 67 3.04 -5.91 -1.99
C CYS A 67 2.19 -7.02 -1.38
N ARG A 68 2.82 -7.84 -0.53
CA ARG A 68 2.14 -8.98 0.11
C ARG A 68 2.54 -9.11 1.56
N LYS A 69 1.57 -9.51 2.38
CA LYS A 69 1.77 -9.92 3.78
C LYS A 69 2.42 -11.30 3.83
N ILE A 70 3.46 -11.44 4.65
CA ILE A 70 4.19 -12.69 4.89
C ILE A 70 4.14 -12.99 6.39
N SER A 71 3.51 -14.11 6.75
CA SER A 71 3.48 -14.61 8.13
C SER A 71 4.57 -15.68 8.31
N ARG A 72 5.57 -15.40 9.15
CA ARG A 72 6.68 -16.33 9.43
C ARG A 72 6.94 -16.43 10.93
N LYS A 73 6.84 -17.65 11.49
CA LYS A 73 7.10 -17.94 12.92
C LYS A 73 6.34 -17.01 13.89
N GLY A 74 5.06 -16.75 13.61
CA GLY A 74 4.21 -15.89 14.44
C GLY A 74 4.47 -14.38 14.29
N ARG A 75 5.40 -13.97 13.41
CA ARG A 75 5.65 -12.56 13.08
C ARG A 75 5.09 -12.25 11.70
N VAL A 76 4.58 -11.02 11.56
CA VAL A 76 4.08 -10.48 10.29
C VAL A 76 5.14 -9.55 9.71
N PHE A 77 5.45 -9.76 8.45
CA PHE A 77 6.28 -8.90 7.62
C PHE A 77 5.54 -8.63 6.31
N TYR A 78 6.03 -7.70 5.51
CA TYR A 78 5.54 -7.49 4.16
C TYR A 78 6.70 -7.49 3.19
N ARG A 79 6.42 -7.81 1.93
CA ARG A 79 7.39 -7.70 0.85
C ARG A 79 6.78 -6.93 -0.30
N ALA A 80 7.45 -5.88 -0.74
CA ALA A 80 7.12 -5.14 -1.93
C ALA A 80 8.09 -5.48 -3.07
N GLU A 81 7.56 -5.60 -4.28
CA GLU A 81 8.28 -6.01 -5.47
C GLU A 81 7.88 -5.04 -6.60
N ILE A 82 8.87 -4.51 -7.33
CA ILE A 82 8.70 -3.84 -8.61
C ILE A 82 9.25 -4.81 -9.67
N GLU A 83 8.54 -4.99 -10.78
CA GLU A 83 8.97 -5.92 -11.84
C GLU A 83 10.40 -5.60 -12.31
N GLY A 84 11.29 -6.60 -12.28
CA GLY A 84 12.70 -6.43 -12.68
C GLY A 84 13.64 -5.88 -11.60
N GLU A 85 13.14 -5.48 -10.43
CA GLU A 85 13.97 -4.93 -9.35
C GLU A 85 14.16 -5.90 -8.15
N LYS A 86 15.14 -5.57 -7.30
CA LYS A 86 15.36 -6.27 -6.03
C LYS A 86 14.19 -6.00 -5.07
N PRO A 87 13.62 -7.02 -4.41
CA PRO A 87 12.50 -6.83 -3.50
C PRO A 87 12.86 -5.98 -2.28
N PHE A 88 11.87 -5.24 -1.78
CA PHE A 88 11.92 -4.54 -0.51
C PHE A 88 11.24 -5.37 0.58
N GLU A 89 11.97 -5.66 1.64
CA GLU A 89 11.42 -6.22 2.88
C GLU A 89 10.87 -5.09 3.74
N ILE A 90 9.71 -5.33 4.34
CA ILE A 90 9.00 -4.35 5.16
C ILE A 90 8.72 -4.97 6.53
N GLY A 91 9.20 -4.30 7.57
CA GLY A 91 9.06 -4.76 8.95
C GLY A 91 8.78 -3.61 9.90
N TYR A 92 8.14 -3.94 11.03
CA TYR A 92 7.85 -2.97 12.07
C TYR A 92 9.14 -2.49 12.75
N ILE A 93 9.29 -1.17 12.87
CA ILE A 93 10.34 -0.53 13.66
C ILE A 93 9.70 0.42 14.68
N GLY A 94 9.96 0.18 15.96
CA GLY A 94 9.43 1.04 17.03
C GLY A 94 7.91 1.05 17.15
N TRP A 95 7.44 1.88 18.07
CA TRP A 95 6.03 2.21 18.27
C TRP A 95 5.96 3.73 18.39
N ARG A 96 5.18 4.38 17.53
CA ARG A 96 4.84 5.79 17.65
C ARG A 96 3.34 5.87 17.89
N ASP A 97 2.93 6.43 19.03
CA ASP A 97 1.51 6.66 19.32
C ASP A 97 0.60 5.42 19.15
N LEU A 98 1.09 4.22 19.53
CA LEU A 98 0.43 2.91 19.39
C LEU A 98 0.29 2.37 17.96
N ILE A 99 0.76 3.11 16.94
CA ILE A 99 0.85 2.67 15.56
C ILE A 99 2.33 2.38 15.25
N PRO A 100 2.69 1.16 14.81
CA PRO A 100 4.08 0.87 14.52
C PRO A 100 4.50 1.49 13.17
N ASP A 101 5.66 2.14 13.16
CA ASP A 101 6.31 2.56 11.92
C ASP A 101 6.83 1.34 11.17
N LEU A 102 6.95 1.48 9.85
CA LEU A 102 7.42 0.41 8.97
C LEU A 102 8.73 0.82 8.30
N GLN A 103 9.78 0.02 8.52
CA GLN A 103 11.01 0.13 7.74
C GLN A 103 10.81 -0.61 6.42
N ILE A 104 11.16 0.04 5.32
CA ILE A 104 11.09 -0.50 3.95
C ILE A 104 12.53 -0.54 3.41
N THR A 105 13.09 -1.71 3.14
CA THR A 105 14.49 -1.82 2.72
C THR A 105 14.74 -2.95 1.73
N ASN A 106 15.57 -2.69 0.71
CA ASN A 106 16.12 -3.72 -0.16
C ASN A 106 17.61 -4.00 0.17
N GLY A 107 18.15 -3.43 1.25
CA GLY A 107 19.55 -3.51 1.66
C GLY A 107 20.44 -2.40 1.07
N ASP A 108 20.03 -1.77 -0.03
CA ASP A 108 20.76 -0.67 -0.68
C ASP A 108 20.10 0.69 -0.35
N THR A 109 18.77 0.71 -0.34
CA THR A 109 17.93 1.84 0.06
C THR A 109 17.09 1.45 1.27
N THR A 110 17.00 2.33 2.26
CA THR A 110 16.13 2.19 3.43
C THR A 110 15.26 3.42 3.57
N MET A 111 13.95 3.22 3.67
CA MET A 111 12.92 4.23 3.84
C MET A 111 12.07 3.88 5.06
N ILE A 112 11.34 4.84 5.60
CA ILE A 112 10.40 4.64 6.71
C ILE A 112 9.01 5.05 6.25
N LEU A 113 7.99 4.29 6.65
CA LEU A 113 6.59 4.66 6.52
C LEU A 113 6.05 4.90 7.93
N HIS A 114 5.79 6.17 8.22
CA HIS A 114 5.08 6.62 9.42
C HIS A 114 3.59 6.48 9.18
N LYS A 115 2.97 5.55 9.89
CA LYS A 115 1.56 5.23 9.71
C LYS A 115 0.69 6.09 10.62
N GLU A 116 -0.40 6.58 10.07
CA GLU A 116 -1.44 7.30 10.81
C GLU A 116 -2.80 6.62 10.61
N HIS A 117 -3.62 6.58 11.66
CA HIS A 117 -5.00 6.07 11.57
C HIS A 117 -5.91 7.09 10.87
N GLU A 118 -5.70 8.37 11.14
CA GLU A 118 -6.45 9.49 10.59
C GLU A 118 -5.46 10.49 9.99
N GLY A 119 -5.71 10.91 8.75
CA GLY A 119 -4.83 11.84 8.03
C GLY A 119 -3.74 11.14 7.22
N TRP A 120 -2.57 11.77 7.15
CA TRP A 120 -1.49 11.40 6.23
C TRP A 120 -0.51 10.42 6.86
N SER A 121 -0.39 9.24 6.27
CA SER A 121 0.78 8.38 6.44
C SER A 121 1.92 8.90 5.56
N ASN A 122 3.09 9.13 6.14
CA ASN A 122 4.23 9.77 5.46
C ASN A 122 5.35 8.76 5.19
N PHE A 123 5.94 8.85 4.01
CA PHE A 123 7.13 8.13 3.63
C PHE A 123 8.35 9.05 3.75
N GLU A 124 9.32 8.60 4.55
CA GLU A 124 10.54 9.33 4.89
C GLU A 124 11.77 8.62 4.31
N TRP A 125 12.69 9.42 3.77
CA TRP A 125 14.02 8.98 3.33
C TRP A 125 15.04 10.04 3.69
N GLN A 126 16.09 9.67 4.42
CA GLN A 126 17.14 10.60 4.87
C GLN A 126 16.55 11.78 5.64
N ASP A 127 15.71 11.51 6.65
CA ASP A 127 15.06 12.50 7.51
C ASP A 127 14.20 13.54 6.75
N THR A 128 13.74 13.17 5.54
CA THR A 128 12.92 14.02 4.68
C THR A 128 11.68 13.25 4.21
N ASP A 129 10.51 13.79 4.53
CA ASP A 129 9.24 13.32 3.96
C ASP A 129 9.22 13.60 2.45
N TYR A 130 9.08 12.55 1.65
CA TYR A 130 9.10 12.64 0.20
C TYR A 130 7.83 12.13 -0.46
N ALA A 131 6.99 11.39 0.25
CA ALA A 131 5.68 10.98 -0.24
C ALA A 131 4.70 10.85 0.92
N ARG A 132 3.41 10.99 0.64
CA ARG A 132 2.36 10.87 1.64
C ARG A 132 1.11 10.27 1.05
N TRP A 133 0.42 9.48 1.85
CA TRP A 133 -0.79 8.75 1.48
C TRP A 133 -1.86 8.92 2.57
N GLN A 134 -3.10 9.18 2.17
CA GLN A 134 -4.23 9.27 3.10
C GLN A 134 -5.47 8.56 2.53
N ALA A 135 -6.31 8.06 3.43
CA ALA A 135 -7.63 7.53 3.11
C ALA A 135 -8.67 8.23 4.00
N ILE A 136 -9.62 8.92 3.38
CA ILE A 136 -10.70 9.64 4.08
C ILE A 136 -11.98 8.84 3.86
N PHE A 137 -12.64 8.45 4.96
CA PHE A 137 -13.90 7.73 4.87
C PHE A 137 -15.05 8.67 4.52
N ASN A 138 -15.82 8.33 3.51
CA ASN A 138 -17.02 9.03 3.07
C ASN A 138 -18.26 8.21 3.47
N GLU A 139 -18.96 8.66 4.51
CA GLU A 139 -20.13 7.95 5.07
C GLU A 139 -21.30 7.89 4.08
N GLU A 140 -21.48 8.89 3.22
CA GLU A 140 -22.61 8.97 2.27
C GLU A 140 -22.49 7.91 1.18
N THR A 141 -21.27 7.67 0.70
CA THR A 141 -21.02 6.70 -0.37
C THR A 141 -20.57 5.34 0.17
N ASN A 142 -20.19 5.24 1.46
CA ASN A 142 -19.54 4.08 2.07
C ASN A 142 -18.25 3.66 1.34
N HIS A 143 -17.44 4.64 0.94
CA HIS A 143 -16.15 4.45 0.29
C HIS A 143 -15.05 5.24 1.01
N PHE A 144 -13.80 4.88 0.76
CA PHE A 144 -12.63 5.66 1.11
C PHE A 144 -12.17 6.44 -0.11
N ASP A 145 -12.08 7.76 0.04
CA ASP A 145 -11.43 8.65 -0.90
C ASP A 145 -9.94 8.71 -0.57
N ILE A 146 -9.11 8.31 -1.54
CA ILE A 146 -7.69 8.07 -1.30
C ILE A 146 -6.85 8.98 -2.17
N GLU A 147 -5.81 9.52 -1.56
CA GLU A 147 -4.86 10.42 -2.19
C GLU A 147 -3.43 9.98 -1.90
N LEU A 148 -2.57 10.05 -2.93
CA LEU A 148 -1.15 9.83 -2.87
C LEU A 148 -0.42 11.01 -3.49
N GLN A 149 0.59 11.53 -2.79
CA GLN A 149 1.48 12.56 -3.30
C GLN A 149 2.94 12.09 -3.22
N ILE A 150 3.71 12.33 -4.28
CA ILE A 150 5.11 11.90 -4.39
C ILE A 150 5.96 13.09 -4.87
N GLU A 151 6.99 13.41 -4.11
CA GLU A 151 7.96 14.45 -4.45
C GLU A 151 9.03 13.97 -5.44
N THR A 152 9.64 14.93 -6.15
CA THR A 152 10.68 14.62 -7.14
C THR A 152 11.96 14.08 -6.49
N ILE A 153 12.15 14.32 -5.20
CA ILE A 153 13.26 13.80 -4.40
C ILE A 153 13.07 12.34 -4.00
N ALA A 154 11.88 11.76 -4.21
CA ALA A 154 11.58 10.40 -3.78
C ALA A 154 12.58 9.41 -4.42
N PRO A 155 13.18 8.50 -3.64
CA PRO A 155 14.17 7.55 -4.14
C PRO A 155 13.57 6.56 -5.14
N ILE A 156 12.25 6.34 -5.09
CA ILE A 156 11.50 5.55 -6.06
C ILE A 156 10.44 6.47 -6.69
N GLN A 157 10.45 6.62 -8.00
CA GLN A 157 9.48 7.49 -8.70
C GLN A 157 8.21 6.74 -9.13
N ASN A 158 8.15 5.43 -8.92
CA ASN A 158 7.05 4.57 -9.32
C ASN A 158 5.87 4.68 -8.33
N PRO A 159 4.74 5.32 -8.70
CA PRO A 159 3.56 5.42 -7.83
C PRO A 159 2.93 4.09 -7.45
N ALA A 160 3.02 3.07 -8.32
CA ALA A 160 2.46 1.75 -8.04
C ALA A 160 3.09 1.14 -6.78
N PHE A 161 4.37 1.40 -6.54
CA PHE A 161 5.10 0.92 -5.35
C PHE A 161 4.45 1.41 -4.05
N TYR A 162 4.19 2.71 -3.96
CA TYR A 162 3.58 3.33 -2.78
C TYR A 162 2.13 2.87 -2.58
N ILE A 163 1.36 2.81 -3.66
CA ILE A 163 -0.04 2.34 -3.61
C ILE A 163 -0.11 0.91 -3.09
N ALA A 164 0.71 0.00 -3.63
CA ALA A 164 0.71 -1.40 -3.21
C ALA A 164 1.09 -1.56 -1.73
N ILE A 165 2.10 -0.83 -1.25
CA ILE A 165 2.52 -0.85 0.16
C ILE A 165 1.42 -0.29 1.06
N ALA A 166 0.91 0.91 0.77
CA ALA A 166 -0.09 1.56 1.61
C ALA A 166 -1.35 0.70 1.76
N GLN A 167 -1.86 0.15 0.65
CA GLN A 167 -3.03 -0.73 0.67
C GLN A 167 -2.79 -2.03 1.44
N THR A 168 -1.63 -2.66 1.25
CA THR A 168 -1.33 -3.94 1.93
C THR A 168 -1.12 -3.75 3.42
N THR A 169 -0.57 -2.61 3.83
CA THR A 169 -0.21 -2.30 5.22
C THR A 169 -1.30 -1.56 5.98
N LEU A 170 -2.36 -1.10 5.31
CA LEU A 170 -3.47 -0.34 5.92
C LEU A 170 -4.06 -1.05 7.15
N PHE A 171 -4.34 -2.35 7.02
CA PHE A 171 -4.87 -3.17 8.10
C PHE A 171 -3.75 -3.62 9.06
N ILE A 172 -3.53 -2.85 10.13
CA ILE A 172 -2.75 -3.29 11.30
C ILE A 172 -3.73 -3.96 12.26
N GLY A 173 -3.53 -5.24 12.57
CA GLY A 173 -4.33 -5.97 13.55
C GLY A 173 -5.16 -7.09 12.92
N GLY A 174 -5.22 -8.22 13.64
CA GLY A 174 -5.95 -9.43 13.25
C GLY A 174 -7.45 -9.28 13.34
#